data_AF-A0A9D7RAS1-F1
#
_entry.id   AF-A0A9D7RAS1-F1
#
_cell.length_a   1.000
_cell.length_b   1.000
_cell.length_c   1.000
_cell.angle_alpha   90.00
_cell.angle_beta   90.00
_cell.angle_gamma   90.00
#
_symmetry.space_group_name_H-M   'P 1'
#
loop_
_entity.id
_entity.type
_entity.pdbx_description
1 polymer ?
#
loop_
_entity_poly.entity_id
_entity_poly.type
_entity_poly.pdbx_seq_one_letter_code
_entity_poly.pdbx_strand_id
1 'polypeptide(L)'
;MQRLYAQPLAPELVLDTPAHVPTEQLAALVREAAAAFLEMIAPQRQTIWLLHLITGPAAIELLLPDLDEASGALLVGYAQQAVVALFRAYGAPFTPRASLHAAPRAEPRTWEALLDRAVALESVHSLKLFEALLRTEEPGDPLYRAIAERWLRELRAEPRRAQPRAPASSVHCRQTRGAGRKPFFARNASKSN
;
A
#
# COMPACT_ATOMS: atom_id res chain seq x y z
N MET A 1 6.37 25.91 13.31
CA MET A 1 5.87 24.67 12.67
C MET A 1 6.46 24.61 11.26
N GLN A 2 7.36 23.67 10.97
CA GLN A 2 7.86 23.44 9.61
C GLN A 2 6.76 22.78 8.79
N ARG A 3 6.32 23.43 7.71
CA ARG A 3 5.42 22.82 6.72
C ARG A 3 6.19 21.70 6.03
N LEU A 4 5.66 20.48 6.07
CA LEU A 4 6.15 19.36 5.28
C LEU A 4 5.76 19.64 3.83
N TYR A 5 6.72 20.12 3.02
CA TYR A 5 6.54 20.18 1.58
C TYR A 5 6.84 18.79 1.01
N ALA A 6 5.82 18.10 0.51
CA ALA A 6 6.04 16.91 -0.29
C ALA A 6 6.74 17.33 -1.59
N GLN A 7 7.95 16.84 -1.83
CA GLN A 7 8.61 16.98 -3.13
C GLN A 7 8.20 15.80 -4.03
N PRO A 8 7.95 16.03 -5.33
CA PRO A 8 7.68 14.96 -6.28
C PRO A 8 8.88 14.00 -6.32
N LEU A 9 8.60 12.70 -6.31
CA LEU A 9 9.65 11.66 -6.45
C LEU A 9 10.25 11.61 -7.87
N ALA A 10 9.53 12.14 -8.86
CA ALA A 10 9.98 12.27 -10.25
C ALA A 10 9.52 13.64 -10.80
N PRO A 11 10.26 14.73 -10.56
CA PRO A 11 9.84 16.09 -10.96
C PRO A 11 9.74 16.27 -12.48
N GLU A 12 10.45 15.44 -13.26
CA GLU A 12 10.39 15.38 -14.72
C GLU A 12 9.11 14.74 -15.27
N LEU A 13 8.34 14.00 -14.46
CA LEU A 13 7.03 13.47 -14.82
C LEU A 13 5.97 14.57 -14.64
N VAL A 14 6.02 15.57 -15.52
CA VAL A 14 4.94 16.55 -15.69
C VAL A 14 3.89 15.90 -16.56
N LEU A 15 2.86 15.36 -15.93
CA LEU A 15 1.69 14.86 -16.63
C LEU A 15 0.82 16.08 -16.96
N ASP A 16 0.72 16.37 -18.25
CA ASP A 16 -0.12 17.44 -18.80
C ASP A 16 -1.59 17.06 -18.57
N THR A 17 -2.03 17.23 -17.33
CA THR A 17 -3.33 16.78 -16.87
C THR A 17 -4.26 17.97 -16.99
N PRO A 18 -5.25 17.96 -17.90
CA PRO A 18 -6.25 19.02 -17.98
C PRO A 18 -6.83 19.30 -16.58
N ALA A 19 -7.10 20.56 -16.28
CA ALA A 19 -7.72 21.00 -15.03
C ALA A 19 -9.06 20.28 -14.83
N HIS A 20 -9.03 19.17 -14.10
CA HIS A 20 -10.20 18.46 -13.61
C HIS A 20 -10.26 18.69 -12.10
N VAL A 21 -11.45 18.53 -11.53
CA VAL A 21 -11.64 18.59 -10.07
C VAL A 21 -10.79 17.47 -9.44
N PRO A 22 -9.91 17.76 -8.46
CA PRO A 22 -9.00 16.77 -7.88
C PRO A 22 -9.68 15.47 -7.43
N THR A 23 -10.91 15.58 -6.91
CA THR A 23 -11.74 14.44 -6.51
C THR A 23 -12.07 13.49 -7.67
N GLU A 24 -12.44 14.04 -8.84
CA GLU A 24 -12.75 13.23 -10.03
C GLU A 24 -11.51 12.54 -10.58
N GLN A 25 -10.38 13.26 -10.61
CA GLN A 25 -9.08 12.70 -11.01
C GLN A 25 -8.66 11.56 -10.09
N LEU A 26 -8.85 11.74 -8.78
CA LEU A 26 -8.52 10.71 -7.80
C LEU A 26 -9.40 9.47 -7.98
N ALA A 27 -10.71 9.64 -8.17
CA ALA A 27 -11.62 8.53 -8.39
C ALA A 27 -11.24 7.73 -9.66
N ALA A 28 -10.92 8.42 -10.75
CA ALA A 28 -10.42 7.80 -11.98
C ALA A 28 -9.11 7.04 -11.73
N LEU A 29 -8.14 7.64 -11.03
CA LEU A 29 -6.87 7.02 -10.68
C LEU A 29 -7.06 5.75 -9.83
N VAL A 30 -7.91 5.79 -8.80
CA VAL A 30 -8.18 4.62 -7.95
C VAL A 30 -8.80 3.50 -8.79
N ARG A 31 -9.75 3.82 -9.67
CA ARG A 31 -10.40 2.83 -10.53
C ARG A 31 -9.43 2.20 -11.52
N GLU A 32 -8.56 2.99 -12.14
CA GLU A 32 -7.50 2.48 -13.04
C GLU A 32 -6.51 1.60 -12.28
N ALA A 33 -6.06 2.03 -11.10
CA ALA A 33 -5.18 1.27 -10.24
C ALA A 33 -5.81 -0.05 -9.78
N ALA A 34 -7.12 -0.05 -9.49
CA ALA A 34 -7.89 -1.23 -9.14
C ALA A 34 -8.01 -2.23 -10.29
N ALA A 35 -8.27 -1.75 -11.51
CA ALA A 35 -8.26 -2.60 -12.71
C ALA A 35 -6.88 -3.20 -12.97
N ALA A 36 -5.82 -2.38 -12.90
CA ALA A 36 -4.44 -2.82 -13.03
C ALA A 36 -4.05 -3.85 -11.97
N PHE A 37 -4.52 -3.68 -10.73
CA PHE A 37 -4.30 -4.63 -9.65
C PHE A 37 -4.87 -6.01 -9.98
N LEU A 38 -6.10 -6.10 -10.53
CA LEU A 38 -6.66 -7.38 -10.96
C LEU A 38 -5.81 -8.05 -12.03
N GLU A 39 -5.25 -7.29 -12.96
CA GLU A 39 -4.40 -7.81 -14.04
C GLU A 39 -3.05 -8.31 -13.53
N MET A 40 -2.57 -7.78 -12.41
CA MET A 40 -1.24 -8.06 -11.88
C MET A 40 -1.22 -9.00 -10.69
N ILE A 41 -2.36 -9.28 -10.04
CA ILE A 41 -2.44 -10.18 -8.90
C ILE A 41 -2.26 -11.64 -9.37
N ALA A 42 -1.00 -11.96 -9.64
CA ALA A 42 -0.48 -13.29 -9.87
C ALA A 42 -0.09 -13.94 -8.53
N PRO A 43 -0.06 -15.27 -8.44
CA PRO A 43 0.32 -15.99 -7.24
C PRO A 43 1.83 -15.87 -6.99
N GLN A 44 2.34 -14.72 -6.54
CA GLN A 44 3.71 -14.57 -5.98
C GLN A 44 4.07 -13.18 -5.37
N ARG A 45 4.71 -13.27 -4.20
CA ARG A 45 5.70 -12.42 -3.47
C ARG A 45 5.57 -10.90 -3.35
N GLN A 46 4.77 -10.16 -4.11
CA GLN A 46 4.70 -8.69 -3.97
C GLN A 46 3.27 -8.15 -3.82
N THR A 47 2.30 -9.02 -3.50
CA THR A 47 0.89 -8.68 -3.31
C THR A 47 0.69 -7.59 -2.25
N ILE A 48 1.51 -7.57 -1.20
CA ILE A 48 1.48 -6.52 -0.17
C ILE A 48 1.81 -5.13 -0.75
N TRP A 49 2.73 -5.03 -1.70
CA TRP A 49 3.05 -3.73 -2.31
C TRP A 49 2.00 -3.33 -3.33
N LEU A 50 1.46 -4.29 -4.07
CA LEU A 50 0.43 -4.02 -5.08
C LEU A 50 -0.86 -3.48 -4.46
N LEU A 51 -1.24 -3.87 -3.23
CA LEU A 51 -2.45 -3.31 -2.61
C LEU A 51 -2.35 -1.79 -2.41
N HIS A 52 -1.13 -1.24 -2.27
CA HIS A 52 -0.89 0.18 -2.12
C HIS A 52 -1.15 0.99 -3.39
N LEU A 53 -1.28 0.33 -4.55
CA LEU A 53 -1.84 0.95 -5.76
C LEU A 53 -3.26 1.47 -5.52
N ILE A 54 -4.03 0.79 -4.66
CA ILE A 54 -5.42 1.14 -4.35
C ILE A 54 -5.47 1.92 -3.04
N THR A 55 -4.91 1.36 -1.96
CA THR A 55 -5.09 1.95 -0.63
C THR A 55 -4.39 3.30 -0.48
N GLY A 56 -3.29 3.54 -1.19
CA GLY A 56 -2.56 4.80 -1.14
C GLY A 56 -3.40 5.94 -1.72
N PRO A 57 -3.76 5.88 -3.01
CA PRO A 57 -4.64 6.87 -3.63
C PRO A 57 -6.00 6.97 -2.92
N ALA A 58 -6.64 5.85 -2.54
CA ALA A 58 -7.90 5.92 -1.83
C ALA A 58 -7.78 6.70 -0.50
N ALA A 59 -6.67 6.63 0.22
CA ALA A 59 -6.50 7.39 1.47
C ALA A 59 -6.43 8.91 1.24
N ILE A 60 -6.09 9.38 0.03
CA ILE A 60 -6.03 10.80 -0.30
C ILE A 60 -7.43 11.43 -0.29
N GLU A 61 -8.47 10.66 -0.61
CA GLU A 61 -9.85 11.13 -0.58
C GLU A 61 -10.24 11.65 0.81
N LEU A 62 -9.67 11.06 1.87
CA LEU A 62 -9.90 11.49 3.26
C LEU A 62 -9.24 12.82 3.59
N LEU A 63 -8.26 13.26 2.79
CA LEU A 63 -7.51 14.50 2.99
C LEU A 63 -8.04 15.63 2.10
N LEU A 64 -8.60 15.31 0.93
CA LEU A 64 -9.05 16.32 -0.04
C LEU A 64 -10.00 17.39 0.53
N PRO A 65 -10.97 17.07 1.40
CA PRO A 65 -11.87 18.09 1.98
C PRO A 65 -11.15 19.16 2.81
N ASP A 66 -9.96 18.88 3.32
CA ASP A 66 -9.18 19.78 4.18
C ASP A 66 -8.10 20.56 3.40
N LEU A 67 -8.01 20.35 2.09
CA LEU A 67 -7.01 20.98 1.22
C LEU A 67 -7.66 22.03 0.31
N ASP A 68 -6.91 23.09 0.02
CA ASP A 68 -7.25 23.96 -1.11
C ASP A 68 -7.07 23.20 -2.44
N GLU A 69 -7.73 23.68 -3.50
CA GLU A 69 -7.75 23.01 -4.80
C GLU A 69 -6.36 22.80 -5.40
N ALA A 70 -5.44 23.76 -5.24
CA ALA A 70 -4.09 23.66 -5.77
C ALA A 70 -3.26 22.60 -5.02
N SER A 71 -3.37 22.57 -3.69
CA SER A 71 -2.75 21.53 -2.84
C SER A 71 -3.34 20.15 -3.13
N GLY A 72 -4.66 20.06 -3.34
CA GLY A 72 -5.34 18.82 -3.72
C GLY A 72 -4.86 18.30 -5.07
N ALA A 73 -4.77 19.16 -6.10
CA ALA A 73 -4.27 18.79 -7.41
C ALA A 73 -2.82 18.25 -7.37
N LEU A 74 -1.94 18.91 -6.60
CA LEU A 74 -0.57 18.43 -6.40
C LEU A 74 -0.51 17.05 -5.74
N LEU A 75 -1.32 16.84 -4.71
CA LEU A 75 -1.37 15.57 -4.00
C LEU A 75 -1.87 14.43 -4.90
N VAL A 76 -2.88 14.67 -5.73
CA VAL A 76 -3.36 13.71 -6.74
C VAL A 76 -2.27 13.42 -7.78
N GLY A 77 -1.55 14.44 -8.24
CA GLY A 77 -0.40 14.25 -9.14
C GLY A 77 0.69 13.36 -8.54
N TYR A 78 1.02 13.53 -7.26
CA TYR A 78 1.96 12.65 -6.56
C TYR A 78 1.43 11.23 -6.39
N ALA A 79 0.14 11.07 -6.15
CA ALA A 79 -0.51 9.76 -6.11
C ALA A 79 -0.34 9.02 -7.43
N GLN A 80 -0.57 9.73 -8.54
CA GLN A 80 -0.41 9.17 -9.88
C GLN A 80 1.03 8.74 -10.15
N GLN A 81 2.01 9.57 -9.80
CA GLN A 81 3.43 9.21 -9.89
C GLN A 81 3.77 7.96 -9.06
N ALA A 82 3.24 7.86 -7.83
CA ALA A 82 3.44 6.72 -6.96
C ALA A 82 2.81 5.43 -7.53
N VAL A 83 1.60 5.52 -8.09
CA VAL A 83 0.93 4.41 -8.77
C VAL A 83 1.78 3.90 -9.94
N VAL A 84 2.26 4.80 -10.79
CA VAL A 84 3.14 4.45 -11.91
C VAL A 84 4.44 3.78 -11.42
N ALA A 85 5.07 4.32 -10.38
CA ALA A 85 6.30 3.75 -9.83
C ALA A 85 6.08 2.35 -9.25
N LEU A 86 5.01 2.14 -8.47
CA LEU A 86 4.64 0.84 -7.92
C LEU A 86 4.31 -0.16 -9.03
N PHE A 87 3.57 0.27 -10.05
CA PHE A 87 3.26 -0.56 -11.22
C PHE A 87 4.55 -1.02 -11.92
N ARG A 88 5.52 -0.12 -12.12
CA ARG A 88 6.80 -0.45 -12.77
C ARG A 88 7.68 -1.35 -11.91
N ALA A 89 7.71 -1.14 -10.60
CA ALA A 89 8.60 -1.86 -9.69
C ALA A 89 8.09 -3.27 -9.33
N TYR A 90 6.76 -3.43 -9.19
CA TYR A 90 6.15 -4.63 -8.63
C TYR A 90 5.15 -5.31 -9.55
N GLY A 91 4.81 -4.71 -10.70
CA GLY A 91 3.95 -5.33 -11.68
C GLY A 91 4.57 -6.63 -12.20
N ALA A 92 3.84 -7.73 -12.04
CA ALA A 92 4.18 -9.01 -12.67
C ALA A 92 4.12 -8.87 -14.20
N PRO A 93 4.77 -9.77 -14.99
CA PRO A 93 4.51 -9.84 -16.42
C PRO A 93 2.99 -9.92 -16.67
N PHE A 94 2.53 -9.03 -17.54
CA PHE A 94 1.12 -8.78 -17.81
C PHE A 94 0.34 -10.09 -18.01
N THR A 95 -0.61 -10.39 -17.14
CA THR A 95 -1.56 -11.48 -17.34
C THR A 95 -2.73 -10.91 -18.14
N PRO A 96 -2.99 -11.36 -19.38
CA PRO A 96 -3.97 -10.72 -20.25
C PRO A 96 -5.37 -10.66 -19.61
N ARG A 97 -6.06 -9.52 -19.70
CA ARG A 97 -7.44 -9.28 -19.21
C ARG A 97 -8.41 -10.44 -19.49
N ALA A 98 -8.28 -11.07 -20.66
CA ALA A 98 -9.11 -12.21 -21.07
C ALA A 98 -9.07 -13.40 -20.09
N SER A 99 -7.94 -13.60 -19.40
CA SER A 99 -7.79 -14.66 -18.39
C SER A 99 -8.44 -14.32 -17.04
N LEU A 100 -8.69 -13.03 -16.75
CA LEU A 100 -9.39 -12.58 -15.55
C LEU A 100 -10.91 -12.77 -15.68
N HIS A 101 -11.43 -12.67 -16.91
CA HIS A 101 -12.83 -12.92 -17.23
C HIS A 101 -13.19 -14.42 -17.37
N ALA A 102 -12.21 -15.31 -17.28
CA ALA A 102 -12.41 -16.76 -17.41
C ALA A 102 -12.82 -17.46 -16.10
N ALA A 103 -12.83 -16.75 -14.95
CA ALA A 103 -13.33 -17.32 -13.71
C ALA A 103 -14.87 -17.49 -13.76
N PRO A 104 -15.44 -18.59 -13.23
CA PRO A 104 -16.88 -18.84 -13.28
C PRO A 104 -17.66 -17.67 -12.64
N ARG A 105 -18.71 -17.22 -13.34
CA ARG A 105 -19.68 -16.19 -12.92
C ARG A 105 -20.51 -16.64 -11.71
N ALA A 106 -19.88 -16.88 -10.57
CA ALA A 106 -20.60 -16.77 -9.31
C ALA A 106 -20.80 -15.27 -9.05
N GLU A 107 -22.01 -14.90 -8.61
CA GLU A 107 -22.24 -13.58 -8.00
C GLU A 107 -21.12 -13.33 -6.99
N PRO A 108 -20.42 -12.17 -7.04
CA PRO A 108 -19.42 -11.84 -6.06
C PRO A 108 -20.02 -11.96 -4.66
N ARG A 109 -19.28 -12.55 -3.72
CA ARG A 109 -19.69 -12.61 -2.32
C ARG A 109 -20.06 -11.21 -1.83
N THR A 110 -21.06 -11.14 -0.95
CA THR A 110 -21.41 -9.88 -0.29
C THR A 110 -20.22 -9.36 0.53
N TRP A 111 -20.20 -8.06 0.78
CA TRP A 111 -19.14 -7.44 1.57
C TRP A 111 -19.04 -8.01 2.98
N GLU A 112 -20.17 -8.33 3.60
CA GLU A 112 -20.20 -8.96 4.92
C GLU A 112 -19.43 -10.28 4.90
N ALA A 113 -19.71 -11.15 3.92
CA ALA A 113 -19.03 -12.44 3.79
C ALA A 113 -17.53 -12.32 3.45
N LEU A 114 -17.12 -11.23 2.78
CA LEU A 114 -15.73 -10.90 2.50
C LEU A 114 -15.01 -10.41 3.77
N LEU A 115 -15.63 -9.47 4.49
CA LEU A 115 -15.12 -8.89 5.73
C LEU A 115 -14.98 -9.94 6.84
N ASP A 116 -15.98 -10.78 7.05
CA ASP A 116 -15.92 -11.89 8.01
C ASP A 116 -14.71 -12.79 7.76
N ARG A 117 -14.41 -13.05 6.48
CA ARG A 117 -13.22 -13.82 6.10
C ARG A 117 -11.92 -13.07 6.37
N ALA A 118 -11.87 -11.78 6.10
CA ALA A 118 -10.68 -10.96 6.38
C ALA A 118 -10.38 -10.90 7.89
N VAL A 119 -11.44 -10.75 8.71
CA VAL A 119 -11.37 -10.79 10.18
C VAL A 119 -10.92 -12.17 10.67
N ALA A 120 -11.49 -13.25 10.17
CA ALA A 120 -11.11 -14.62 10.54
C ALA A 120 -9.66 -14.97 10.16
N LEU A 121 -9.07 -14.28 9.18
CA LEU A 121 -7.66 -14.39 8.80
C LEU A 121 -6.74 -13.43 9.58
N GLU A 122 -7.30 -12.58 10.45
CA GLU A 122 -6.59 -11.52 11.18
C GLU A 122 -5.70 -10.65 10.27
N SER A 123 -6.13 -10.48 9.02
CA SER A 123 -5.29 -9.89 7.99
C SER A 123 -5.51 -8.38 7.92
N VAL A 124 -4.65 -7.62 8.60
CA VAL A 124 -4.65 -6.14 8.57
C VAL A 124 -4.59 -5.60 7.14
N HIS A 125 -3.83 -6.25 6.25
CA HIS A 125 -3.74 -5.88 4.83
C HIS A 125 -5.08 -6.07 4.10
N SER A 126 -5.80 -7.14 4.39
CA SER A 126 -7.14 -7.36 3.83
C SER A 126 -8.12 -6.30 4.30
N LEU A 127 -8.12 -5.98 5.60
CA LEU A 127 -9.02 -4.97 6.15
C LEU A 127 -8.75 -3.58 5.56
N LYS A 128 -7.47 -3.18 5.43
CA LYS A 128 -7.08 -1.92 4.77
C LYS A 128 -7.54 -1.86 3.32
N LEU A 129 -7.33 -2.94 2.57
CA LEU A 129 -7.75 -3.02 1.19
C LEU A 129 -9.29 -2.94 1.10
N PHE A 130 -10.02 -3.64 1.96
CA PHE A 130 -11.47 -3.73 1.87
C PHE A 130 -12.16 -2.43 2.27
N GLU A 131 -11.64 -1.72 3.28
CA GLU A 131 -12.10 -0.37 3.60
C GLU A 131 -11.94 0.57 2.39
N ALA A 132 -10.77 0.58 1.75
CA ALA A 132 -10.54 1.41 0.58
C ALA A 132 -11.49 1.06 -0.56
N LEU A 133 -11.65 -0.23 -0.86
CA LEU A 133 -12.54 -0.72 -1.92
C LEU A 133 -14.01 -0.38 -1.65
N LEU A 134 -14.47 -0.53 -0.41
CA LEU A 134 -15.84 -0.21 0.01
C LEU A 134 -16.16 1.27 -0.15
N ARG A 135 -15.23 2.14 0.26
CA ARG A 135 -15.43 3.58 0.16
C ARG A 135 -15.48 4.07 -1.28
N THR A 136 -14.71 3.42 -2.17
CA THR A 136 -14.69 3.76 -3.60
C THR A 136 -15.72 3.01 -4.43
N GLU A 137 -16.56 2.16 -3.82
CA GLU A 137 -17.46 1.31 -4.57
C GLU A 137 -18.61 2.11 -5.22
N GLU A 138 -18.75 1.95 -6.53
CA GLU A 138 -19.90 2.44 -7.27
C GLU A 138 -21.04 1.40 -7.27
N PRO A 139 -22.30 1.81 -7.00
CA PRO A 139 -23.43 0.90 -7.01
C PRO A 139 -23.54 0.11 -8.32
N GLY A 140 -23.45 -1.21 -8.21
CA GLY A 140 -23.57 -2.13 -9.35
C GLY A 140 -22.28 -2.44 -10.12
N ASP A 141 -21.14 -1.81 -9.79
CA ASP A 141 -19.84 -2.20 -10.35
C ASP A 141 -19.24 -3.39 -9.55
N PRO A 142 -19.08 -4.58 -10.14
CA PRO A 142 -18.55 -5.74 -9.43
C PRO A 142 -17.03 -5.69 -9.24
N LEU A 143 -16.31 -4.72 -9.82
CA LEU A 143 -14.84 -4.65 -9.84
C LEU A 143 -14.24 -4.79 -8.44
N TYR A 144 -14.71 -4.00 -7.48
CA TYR A 144 -14.14 -3.92 -6.14
C TYR A 144 -14.35 -5.20 -5.34
N ARG A 145 -15.53 -5.82 -5.44
CA ARG A 145 -15.78 -7.15 -4.85
C ARG A 145 -14.95 -8.23 -5.51
N ALA A 146 -14.75 -8.18 -6.83
CA ALA A 146 -13.89 -9.13 -7.54
C ALA A 146 -12.43 -9.05 -7.08
N ILE A 147 -11.92 -7.85 -6.80
CA ILE A 147 -10.59 -7.61 -6.21
C ILE A 147 -10.50 -8.25 -4.83
N ALA A 148 -11.47 -7.97 -3.96
CA ALA A 148 -11.50 -8.50 -2.60
C ALA A 148 -11.51 -10.04 -2.58
N GLU A 149 -12.30 -10.65 -3.46
CA GLU A 149 -12.31 -12.10 -3.62
C GLU A 149 -10.98 -12.66 -4.10
N ARG A 150 -10.39 -12.05 -5.14
CA ARG A 150 -9.12 -12.48 -5.70
C ARG A 150 -8.01 -12.39 -4.66
N TRP A 151 -7.96 -11.29 -3.91
CA TRP A 151 -7.05 -11.10 -2.78
C TRP A 151 -7.14 -12.25 -1.77
N LEU A 152 -8.35 -12.59 -1.33
CA LEU A 152 -8.55 -13.70 -0.39
C LEU A 152 -8.26 -15.08 -0.96
N ARG A 153 -8.33 -15.26 -2.29
CA ARG A 153 -7.89 -16.50 -2.97
C ARG A 153 -6.36 -16.61 -2.93
N GLU A 154 -5.65 -15.52 -3.23
CA GLU A 154 -4.18 -15.52 -3.22
C GLU A 154 -3.58 -15.70 -1.82
N LEU A 155 -4.19 -15.11 -0.79
CA LEU A 155 -3.75 -15.35 0.59
C LEU A 155 -3.89 -16.81 1.04
N ARG A 156 -4.78 -17.59 0.40
CA ARG A 156 -4.89 -19.03 0.66
C ARG A 156 -3.86 -19.85 -0.10
N ALA A 157 -3.37 -19.36 -1.22
CA ALA A 157 -2.41 -20.04 -2.09
C ALA A 157 -0.97 -19.92 -1.57
N GLU A 158 -0.67 -18.94 -0.70
CA GLU A 158 0.59 -18.94 0.03
C GLU A 158 0.63 -20.18 0.95
N PRO A 159 1.56 -21.13 0.72
CA PRO A 159 1.77 -22.19 1.69
C PRO A 159 2.11 -21.49 3.00
N ARG A 160 1.41 -21.82 4.09
CA ARG A 160 1.75 -21.36 5.44
C ARG A 160 3.23 -21.64 5.60
N ARG A 161 4.10 -20.64 5.38
CA ARG A 161 5.49 -20.74 5.77
C ARG A 161 5.38 -20.98 7.25
N ALA A 162 5.75 -22.19 7.68
CA ALA A 162 5.85 -22.51 9.09
C ALA A 162 6.71 -21.40 9.66
N GLN A 163 6.05 -20.45 10.34
CA GLN A 163 6.72 -19.35 10.98
C GLN A 163 7.69 -20.06 11.91
N PRO A 164 9.02 -19.95 11.72
CA PRO A 164 9.95 -20.68 12.55
C PRO A 164 9.59 -20.27 13.97
N ARG A 165 9.09 -21.23 14.76
CA ARG A 165 8.77 -20.98 16.16
C ARG A 165 10.03 -20.35 16.71
N ALA A 166 9.92 -19.09 17.16
CA ALA A 166 11.04 -18.42 17.79
C ALA A 166 11.60 -19.42 18.80
N PRO A 167 12.89 -19.80 18.73
CA PRO A 167 13.45 -20.70 19.71
C PRO A 167 13.14 -20.07 21.06
N ALA A 168 12.49 -20.85 21.93
CA ALA A 168 12.14 -20.39 23.27
C ALA A 168 13.38 -19.75 23.86
N SER A 169 13.37 -18.42 23.97
CA SER A 169 14.47 -17.66 24.53
C SER A 169 14.48 -18.01 26.01
N SER A 170 15.28 -19.03 26.34
CA SER A 170 15.66 -19.30 27.71
C SER A 170 16.36 -18.05 28.23
N VAL A 171 15.62 -17.33 29.07
CA VAL A 171 16.11 -16.29 29.96
C VAL A 171 17.38 -16.79 30.63
N HIS A 172 18.53 -16.29 30.20
CA HIS A 172 19.75 -16.27 31.00
C HIS A 172 20.40 -14.89 30.84
N CYS A 173 19.76 -13.90 31.47
CA CYS A 173 20.41 -12.66 31.86
C CYS A 173 21.46 -13.01 32.92
N ARG A 174 22.67 -13.36 32.49
CA ARG A 174 23.82 -13.49 33.38
C ARG A 174 24.29 -12.08 33.72
N GLN A 175 23.87 -11.59 34.88
CA GLN A 175 24.46 -10.41 35.52
C GLN A 175 25.96 -10.62 35.70
N THR A 176 26.79 -10.01 34.86
CA THR A 176 28.19 -9.77 35.20
C THR A 176 28.27 -8.41 35.90
N ARG A 177 28.21 -8.48 37.24
CA ARG A 177 28.73 -7.42 38.12
C ARG A 177 30.24 -7.29 37.89
N GLY A 178 30.73 -6.05 37.83
CA GLY A 178 32.07 -5.75 38.34
C GLY A 178 33.00 -4.93 37.45
N ALA A 179 33.13 -3.66 37.84
CA ALA A 179 34.38 -2.92 38.01
C ALA A 179 35.20 -2.51 36.77
N GLY A 180 35.27 -1.19 36.55
CA GLY A 180 36.27 -0.61 35.64
C GLY A 180 36.14 0.88 35.35
N ARG A 181 35.98 1.72 36.39
CA ARG A 181 36.22 3.18 36.26
C ARG A 181 37.70 3.41 35.91
N LYS A 182 38.00 4.13 34.83
CA LYS A 182 39.00 5.22 34.82
C LYS A 182 38.63 6.30 33.78
N PRO A 183 38.81 7.59 34.11
CA PRO A 183 38.62 8.70 33.19
C PRO A 183 39.91 8.94 32.40
N PHE A 184 39.80 9.35 31.14
CA PHE A 184 40.94 9.90 30.39
C PHE A 184 40.70 11.39 30.14
N PHE A 185 41.56 12.20 30.74
CA PHE A 185 41.61 13.66 30.66
C PHE A 185 42.14 14.12 29.30
N ALA A 186 41.43 15.07 28.70
CA ALA A 186 41.84 16.40 28.20
C ALA A 186 43.15 16.66 27.41
N ARG A 187 43.01 17.68 26.53
CA ARG A 187 44.02 18.62 25.93
C ARG A 187 44.77 18.09 24.70
N ASN A 188 45.03 18.84 23.61
CA ASN A 188 45.40 20.26 23.41
C ASN A 188 44.99 20.71 21.97
N ALA A 189 44.47 21.92 21.78
CA ALA A 189 45.16 23.18 21.43
C ALA A 189 45.56 23.35 19.93
N SER A 190 44.90 24.32 19.29
CA SER A 190 45.42 25.32 18.33
C SER A 190 46.58 24.97 17.37
N LYS A 191 46.39 25.23 16.07
CA LYS A 191 47.23 26.18 15.30
C LYS A 191 46.60 26.58 13.96
N SER A 192 46.82 27.85 13.65
CA SER A 192 46.39 28.67 12.52
C SER A 192 47.06 28.29 11.19
N ASN A 193 46.37 28.53 10.08
CA ASN A 193 46.74 29.56 9.09
C ASN A 193 45.52 29.89 8.22
#